data_AF-A0A7Y5MMN6-F1
#
_entry.id   AF-A0A7Y5MMN6-F1
#
_cell.length_a   1.000
_cell.length_b   1.000
_cell.length_c   1.000
_cell.angle_alpha   90.00
_cell.angle_beta   90.00
_cell.angle_gamma   90.00
#
_symmetry.space_group_name_H-M   'P 1'
#
loop_
_entity.id
_entity.type
_entity.pdbx_description
1 polymer ?
#
loop_
_entity_poly.entity_id
_entity_poly.type
_entity_poly.pdbx_seq_one_letter_code
_entity_poly.pdbx_strand_id
1 'polypeptide(L)'
;MNPEQKRAGRPIEDQILELLEQNARISDQRLADLLGVSPAEVSAAIKSLEEDKVILGYRAVTDPARRRDGKVTCMIEVRVTPQRGVGFDKIAERIYRFPEVRSLYLVSGTYDLLVVLEGDSIQDISYFVFEKLATLDHIQSTTTHFMLKKYKDNGIILGQMEEVPRLPVSP
;
A
#
# COMPACT_ATOMS: atom_id res chain seq x y z
N MET A 1 7.23 -27.10 0.13
CA MET A 1 6.49 -27.20 1.42
C MET A 1 5.08 -26.69 1.16
N ASN A 2 4.05 -27.50 1.41
CA ASN A 2 2.66 -27.12 1.09
C ASN A 2 2.21 -25.97 2.03
N PRO A 3 1.37 -25.00 1.60
CA PRO A 3 0.93 -23.88 2.45
C PRO A 3 0.28 -24.36 3.77
N GLU A 4 -0.41 -25.49 3.74
CA GLU A 4 -1.03 -26.15 4.90
C GLU A 4 0.01 -26.62 5.93
N GLN A 5 1.18 -27.08 5.50
CA GLN A 5 2.26 -27.55 6.39
C GLN A 5 3.00 -26.39 7.09
N LYS A 6 2.89 -25.15 6.59
CA LYS A 6 3.44 -23.94 7.22
C LYS A 6 2.57 -23.38 8.36
N ARG A 7 1.33 -23.86 8.51
CA ARG A 7 0.36 -23.34 9.50
C ARG A 7 0.37 -24.09 10.83
N ALA A 8 0.87 -25.33 10.84
CA ALA A 8 0.95 -26.14 12.05
C ALA A 8 1.82 -25.45 13.12
N GLY A 9 1.21 -25.12 14.26
CA GLY A 9 1.87 -24.54 15.42
C GLY A 9 1.88 -23.00 15.51
N ARG A 10 1.28 -22.29 14.54
CA ARG A 10 1.09 -20.83 14.64
C ARG A 10 -0.20 -20.48 15.41
N PRO A 11 -0.22 -19.37 16.18
CA PRO A 11 -1.43 -18.83 16.79
C PRO A 11 -2.57 -18.70 15.76
N ILE A 12 -3.81 -18.85 16.20
CA ILE A 12 -4.97 -18.79 15.30
C ILE A 12 -5.10 -17.40 14.67
N GLU A 13 -4.74 -16.37 15.43
CA GLU A 13 -4.74 -14.96 15.04
C GLU A 13 -3.85 -14.73 13.81
N ASP A 14 -2.62 -15.27 13.81
CA ASP A 14 -1.69 -15.16 12.68
C ASP A 14 -2.23 -15.84 11.41
N GLN A 15 -2.94 -16.96 11.59
CA GLN A 15 -3.54 -17.68 10.46
C GLN A 15 -4.75 -16.94 9.89
N ILE A 16 -5.56 -16.31 10.77
CA ILE A 16 -6.67 -15.44 10.39
C ILE A 16 -6.14 -14.23 9.62
N LEU A 17 -5.11 -13.56 10.13
CA LEU A 17 -4.48 -12.41 9.46
C LEU A 17 -4.03 -12.76 8.04
N GLU A 18 -3.31 -13.87 7.88
CA GLU A 18 -2.84 -14.32 6.56
C GLU A 18 -3.99 -14.54 5.56
N LEU A 19 -5.14 -15.04 6.03
CA LEU A 19 -6.33 -15.25 5.20
C LEU A 19 -7.05 -13.94 4.89
N LEU A 20 -7.14 -13.02 5.85
CA LEU A 20 -7.75 -11.70 5.67
C LEU A 20 -6.92 -10.80 4.74
N GLU A 21 -5.58 -10.88 4.80
CA GLU A 21 -4.69 -10.17 3.88
C GLU A 21 -4.91 -10.59 2.42
N GLN A 22 -5.27 -11.86 2.20
CA GLN A 22 -5.58 -12.39 0.86
C GLN A 22 -7.00 -12.04 0.43
N ASN A 23 -7.97 -12.15 1.34
CA ASN A 23 -9.37 -11.84 1.08
C ASN A 23 -10.06 -11.31 2.33
N ALA A 24 -10.06 -9.99 2.50
CA ALA A 24 -10.72 -9.30 3.60
C ALA A 24 -12.25 -9.51 3.66
N ARG A 25 -12.88 -10.10 2.63
CA ARG A 25 -14.33 -10.39 2.58
C ARG A 25 -14.67 -11.84 2.87
N ILE A 26 -13.69 -12.67 3.23
CA ILE A 26 -13.95 -14.05 3.65
C ILE A 26 -14.87 -14.04 4.88
N SER A 27 -15.85 -14.94 4.91
CA SER A 27 -16.78 -15.01 6.05
C SER A 27 -16.16 -15.75 7.23
N ASP A 28 -16.59 -15.40 8.45
CA ASP A 28 -16.21 -16.08 9.69
C ASP A 28 -16.47 -17.59 9.60
N GLN A 29 -17.58 -17.99 8.97
CA GLN A 29 -17.88 -19.40 8.73
C GLN A 29 -16.82 -20.07 7.85
N ARG A 30 -16.40 -19.42 6.77
CA ARG A 30 -15.41 -20.02 5.86
C ARG A 30 -14.03 -20.07 6.50
N LEU A 31 -13.67 -19.06 7.30
CA LEU A 31 -12.45 -19.07 8.10
C LEU A 31 -12.47 -20.22 9.11
N ALA A 32 -13.59 -20.40 9.81
CA ALA A 32 -13.78 -21.48 10.78
C ALA A 32 -13.59 -22.86 10.14
N ASP A 33 -14.21 -23.09 8.98
CA ASP A 33 -14.06 -24.33 8.22
C ASP A 33 -12.59 -24.58 7.80
N LEU A 34 -11.87 -23.53 7.39
CA LEU A 34 -10.46 -23.63 6.95
C LEU A 34 -9.49 -23.88 8.12
N LEU A 35 -9.81 -23.39 9.30
CA LEU A 35 -8.95 -23.43 10.49
C LEU A 35 -9.33 -24.55 11.47
N GLY A 36 -10.48 -25.22 11.26
CA GLY A 36 -10.96 -26.29 12.12
C GLY A 36 -11.45 -25.81 13.48
N VAL A 37 -12.01 -24.60 13.55
CA VAL A 37 -12.51 -23.96 14.77
C VAL A 37 -13.98 -23.56 14.62
N SER A 38 -14.57 -22.98 15.66
CA SER A 38 -15.92 -22.42 15.58
C SER A 38 -15.93 -21.01 14.97
N PRO A 39 -17.02 -20.60 14.29
CA PRO A 39 -17.18 -19.21 13.82
C PRO A 39 -17.10 -18.17 14.95
N ALA A 40 -17.54 -18.54 16.16
CA ALA A 40 -17.48 -17.66 17.32
C ALA A 40 -16.03 -17.38 17.76
N GLU A 41 -15.16 -18.39 17.71
CA GLU A 41 -13.72 -18.23 18.00
C GLU A 41 -13.04 -17.33 16.96
N VAL A 42 -13.37 -17.49 15.67
CA VAL A 42 -12.87 -16.60 14.61
C VAL A 42 -13.30 -15.15 14.85
N SER A 43 -14.59 -14.94 15.12
CA SER A 43 -15.14 -13.60 15.35
C SER A 43 -14.48 -12.92 16.56
N ALA A 44 -14.28 -13.67 17.65
CA ALA A 44 -13.58 -13.18 18.83
C ALA A 44 -12.10 -12.82 18.53
N ALA A 45 -11.39 -13.66 17.77
CA ALA A 45 -10.00 -13.41 17.39
C ALA A 45 -9.86 -12.17 16.49
N ILE A 46 -10.73 -12.00 15.49
CA ILE A 46 -10.76 -10.80 14.63
C ILE A 46 -11.01 -9.56 15.48
N LYS A 47 -11.98 -9.60 16.40
CA LYS A 47 -12.29 -8.48 17.30
C LYS A 47 -11.09 -8.11 18.18
N SER A 48 -10.38 -9.09 18.72
CA SER A 48 -9.15 -8.83 19.49
C SER A 48 -8.09 -8.14 18.63
N LEU A 49 -7.85 -8.65 17.41
CA LEU A 49 -6.89 -8.06 16.49
C LEU A 49 -7.22 -6.60 16.11
N GLU A 50 -8.50 -6.26 15.99
CA GLU A 50 -8.98 -4.89 15.74
C GLU A 50 -8.87 -3.98 16.97
N GLU A 51 -9.16 -4.51 18.16
CA GLU A 51 -9.04 -3.81 19.44
C GLU A 51 -7.56 -3.51 19.76
N ASP A 52 -6.68 -4.47 19.54
CA ASP A 52 -5.23 -4.41 19.74
C ASP A 52 -4.49 -3.60 18.66
N LYS A 53 -5.22 -3.06 17.67
CA LYS A 53 -4.67 -2.30 16.53
C LYS A 53 -3.67 -3.07 15.68
N VAL A 54 -3.75 -4.40 15.71
CA VAL A 54 -3.06 -5.25 14.73
C VAL A 54 -3.75 -5.11 13.37
N ILE A 55 -5.08 -5.16 13.34
CA ILE A 55 -5.88 -4.78 12.17
C ILE A 55 -6.21 -3.29 12.28
N LEU A 56 -5.64 -2.51 11.35
CA LEU A 56 -5.88 -1.06 11.28
C LEU A 56 -7.06 -0.69 10.36
N GLY A 57 -7.49 -1.61 9.51
CA GLY A 57 -8.63 -1.43 8.63
C GLY A 57 -8.60 -2.37 7.42
N TYR A 58 -9.68 -2.32 6.64
CA TYR A 58 -9.87 -3.14 5.44
C TYR A 58 -9.96 -2.25 4.20
N ARG A 59 -9.26 -2.62 3.13
CA ARG A 59 -9.22 -1.81 1.90
C ARG A 59 -9.35 -2.68 0.65
N ALA A 60 -10.14 -2.20 -0.31
CA ALA A 60 -10.19 -2.77 -1.64
C ALA A 60 -8.95 -2.37 -2.44
N VAL A 61 -8.32 -3.35 -3.10
CA VAL A 61 -7.31 -3.09 -4.13
C VAL A 61 -8.04 -2.95 -5.47
N THR A 62 -7.86 -1.82 -6.14
CA THR A 62 -8.57 -1.48 -7.38
C THR A 62 -7.60 -1.31 -8.53
N ASP A 63 -7.98 -1.78 -9.73
CA ASP A 63 -7.25 -1.51 -10.97
C ASP A 63 -7.38 -0.02 -11.34
N PRO A 64 -6.29 0.78 -11.26
CA PRO A 64 -6.34 2.20 -11.57
C PRO A 64 -6.78 2.48 -13.02
N ALA A 65 -6.44 1.60 -13.96
CA ALA A 65 -6.77 1.77 -15.39
C ALA A 65 -8.28 1.66 -15.65
N ARG A 66 -9.04 1.07 -14.72
CA ARG A 66 -10.50 0.89 -14.83
C ARG A 66 -11.28 1.91 -14.00
N ARG A 67 -10.60 2.76 -13.22
CA ARG A 67 -11.28 3.80 -12.43
C ARG A 67 -11.66 4.97 -13.33
N ARG A 68 -12.79 5.60 -13.01
CA ARG A 68 -13.31 6.77 -13.75
C ARG A 68 -12.62 8.08 -13.38
N ASP A 69 -11.91 8.11 -12.25
CA ASP A 69 -11.25 9.31 -11.73
C ASP A 69 -9.91 9.61 -12.40
N GLY A 70 -9.32 8.65 -13.14
CA GLY A 70 -8.16 8.90 -14.00
C GLY A 70 -6.91 9.41 -13.27
N LYS A 71 -6.81 9.18 -11.97
CA LYS A 71 -5.73 9.74 -11.14
C LYS A 71 -4.35 9.28 -11.62
N VAL A 72 -3.40 10.20 -11.62
CA VAL A 72 -1.99 9.94 -11.85
C VAL A 72 -1.34 9.57 -10.52
N THR A 73 -0.60 8.46 -10.48
CA THR A 73 0.19 8.04 -9.30
C THR A 73 1.67 8.30 -9.55
N CYS A 74 2.38 8.80 -8.54
CA CYS A 74 3.82 8.92 -8.57
C CYS A 74 4.46 8.47 -7.23
N MET A 75 5.75 8.21 -7.30
CA MET A 75 6.62 8.03 -6.15
C MET A 75 7.60 9.19 -6.09
N ILE A 76 7.75 9.81 -4.93
CA ILE A 76 8.67 10.92 -4.72
C ILE A 76 9.68 10.50 -3.67
N GLU A 77 10.93 10.40 -4.07
CA GLU A 77 12.06 10.30 -3.15
C GLU A 77 12.28 11.67 -2.52
N VAL A 78 12.40 11.73 -1.20
CA VAL A 78 12.63 12.98 -0.47
C VAL A 78 13.84 12.79 0.43
N ARG A 79 14.87 13.60 0.19
CA ARG A 79 16.03 13.69 1.07
C ARG A 79 15.80 14.81 2.07
N VAL A 80 16.01 14.53 3.35
CA VAL A 80 15.75 15.48 4.43
C VAL A 80 16.90 15.56 5.41
N THR A 81 17.05 16.72 6.05
CA THR A 81 17.94 16.85 7.20
C THR A 81 17.15 16.49 8.46
N PRO A 82 17.55 15.47 9.24
CA PRO A 82 16.82 15.12 10.46
C PRO A 82 16.86 16.27 11.47
N GLN A 83 15.74 16.48 12.17
CA GLN A 83 15.63 17.53 13.18
C GLN A 83 16.11 17.03 14.54
N ARG A 84 16.86 17.86 15.27
CA ARG A 84 17.33 17.51 16.61
C ARG A 84 16.14 17.23 17.55
N GLY A 85 16.19 16.09 18.24
CA GLY A 85 15.19 15.69 19.23
C GLY A 85 13.94 14.98 18.68
N VAL A 86 13.64 15.11 17.39
CA VAL A 86 12.44 14.49 16.75
C VAL A 86 12.75 13.73 15.45
N GLY A 87 14.01 13.70 15.02
CA GLY A 87 14.46 12.93 13.87
C GLY A 87 13.70 13.28 12.58
N PHE A 88 13.18 12.24 11.93
CA PHE A 88 12.39 12.32 10.69
C PHE A 88 10.90 12.53 10.95
N ASP A 89 10.42 12.20 12.15
CA ASP A 89 8.99 12.06 12.46
C ASP A 89 8.22 13.35 12.23
N LYS A 90 8.79 14.49 12.63
CA LYS A 90 8.14 15.80 12.46
C LYS A 90 7.97 16.20 10.99
N ILE A 91 8.90 15.82 10.12
CA ILE A 91 8.78 16.06 8.68
C ILE A 91 7.79 15.07 8.08
N ALA A 92 7.87 13.80 8.47
CA ALA A 92 6.95 12.78 8.02
C ALA A 92 5.49 13.13 8.37
N GLU A 93 5.25 13.63 9.58
CA GLU A 93 3.94 14.10 10.05
C GLU A 93 3.36 15.23 9.21
N ARG A 94 4.20 16.17 8.79
CA ARG A 94 3.77 17.24 7.88
C ARG A 94 3.39 16.68 6.52
N ILE A 95 4.18 15.74 5.98
CA ILE A 95 3.97 15.18 4.64
C ILE A 95 2.73 14.28 4.59
N TYR A 96 2.57 13.32 5.50
CA TYR A 96 1.46 12.36 5.42
C TYR A 96 0.08 12.97 5.68
N ARG A 97 0.02 14.20 6.20
CA ARG A 97 -1.25 14.93 6.42
C ARG A 97 -1.83 15.52 5.14
N PHE A 98 -1.05 15.59 4.06
CA PHE A 98 -1.57 16.03 2.77
C PHE A 98 -2.52 14.96 2.18
N PRO A 99 -3.73 15.33 1.74
CA PRO A 99 -4.70 14.36 1.21
C PRO A 99 -4.24 13.67 -0.08
N GLU A 100 -3.32 14.28 -0.83
CA GLU A 100 -2.69 13.69 -2.02
C GLU A 100 -1.75 12.54 -1.66
N VAL A 101 -1.18 12.53 -0.46
CA VAL A 101 -0.23 11.51 0.00
C VAL A 101 -0.99 10.25 0.39
N ARG A 102 -0.73 9.16 -0.34
CA ARG A 102 -1.32 7.84 -0.11
C ARG A 102 -0.52 6.97 0.82
N SER A 103 0.80 7.11 0.77
CA SER A 103 1.70 6.38 1.67
C SER A 103 2.98 7.17 1.86
N LEU A 104 3.60 6.97 3.02
CA LEU A 104 4.88 7.57 3.36
C LEU A 104 5.71 6.54 4.11
N TYR A 105 6.95 6.35 3.67
CA TYR A 105 7.86 5.38 4.27
C TYR A 105 9.19 6.05 4.60
N LEU A 106 9.71 5.78 5.79
CA LEU A 106 11.14 5.99 6.10
C LEU A 106 11.90 4.76 5.60
N VAL A 107 12.92 4.97 4.77
CA VAL A 107 13.65 3.88 4.11
C VAL A 107 15.16 4.03 4.30
N SER A 108 15.86 2.90 4.27
CA SER A 108 17.31 2.90 4.08
C SER A 108 17.63 3.16 2.62
N GLY A 109 18.50 4.12 2.30
CA GLY A 109 18.88 4.35 0.91
C GLY A 109 19.57 5.69 0.67
N THR A 110 19.54 6.14 -0.59
CA THR A 110 20.07 7.43 -1.03
C THR A 110 19.14 8.61 -0.70
N TYR A 111 17.95 8.32 -0.20
CA TYR A 111 16.94 9.25 0.27
C TYR A 111 16.32 8.68 1.54
N ASP A 112 15.70 9.56 2.33
CA ASP A 112 15.23 9.20 3.66
C ASP A 112 13.75 8.79 3.60
N LEU A 113 12.93 9.53 2.84
CA LEU A 113 11.49 9.28 2.76
C LEU A 113 11.05 8.92 1.33
N LEU A 114 10.18 7.92 1.20
CA LEU A 114 9.45 7.59 -0.03
C LEU A 114 7.98 8.00 0.12
N VAL A 115 7.53 8.94 -0.70
CA VAL A 115 6.14 9.39 -0.74
C VAL A 115 5.44 8.74 -1.93
N VAL A 116 4.32 8.05 -1.70
CA VAL A 116 3.41 7.65 -2.78
C VAL A 116 2.28 8.67 -2.83
N LEU A 117 2.08 9.30 -3.98
CA LEU A 117 1.15 10.40 -4.15
C LEU A 117 0.21 10.16 -5.33
N GLU A 118 -1.04 10.59 -5.21
CA GLU A 118 -2.04 10.61 -6.28
C GLU A 118 -2.52 12.03 -6.56
N GLY A 119 -2.57 12.41 -7.83
CA GLY A 119 -3.10 13.70 -8.31
C GLY A 119 -4.01 13.52 -9.53
N ASP A 120 -4.72 14.57 -9.93
CA ASP A 120 -5.58 14.56 -11.13
C ASP A 120 -4.77 14.64 -12.43
N SER A 121 -3.58 15.24 -12.38
CA SER A 121 -2.69 15.37 -13.53
C SER A 121 -1.22 15.43 -13.10
N ILE A 122 -0.33 15.33 -14.09
CA ILE A 122 1.11 15.55 -13.90
C ILE A 122 1.37 16.98 -13.39
N GLN A 123 0.59 17.95 -13.87
CA GLN A 123 0.68 19.34 -13.46
C GLN A 123 0.35 19.50 -11.97
N ASP A 124 -0.74 18.88 -11.49
CA ASP A 124 -1.12 18.95 -10.07
C ASP A 124 -0.05 18.34 -9.16
N ILE A 125 0.54 17.22 -9.58
CA ILE A 125 1.66 16.60 -8.89
C ILE A 125 2.89 17.53 -8.88
N SER A 126 3.16 18.18 -10.02
CA SER A 126 4.26 19.14 -10.11
C SER A 126 4.05 20.30 -9.13
N TYR A 127 2.85 20.90 -9.12
CA TYR A 127 2.47 21.93 -8.14
C TYR A 127 2.65 21.46 -6.70
N PHE A 128 2.22 20.23 -6.38
CA PHE A 128 2.45 19.66 -5.05
C PHE A 128 3.94 19.64 -4.70
N VAL A 129 4.81 19.20 -5.62
CA VAL A 129 6.25 19.11 -5.38
C VAL A 129 6.86 20.49 -5.12
N PHE A 130 6.61 21.50 -5.97
CA PHE A 130 7.32 22.78 -5.83
C PHE A 130 6.66 23.76 -4.85
N GLU A 131 5.34 23.75 -4.68
CA GLU A 131 4.64 24.65 -3.74
C GLU A 131 4.50 24.06 -2.34
N LYS A 132 4.42 22.73 -2.20
CA LYS A 132 4.19 22.08 -0.90
C LYS A 132 5.41 21.34 -0.36
N LEU A 133 6.04 20.45 -1.12
CA LEU A 133 7.19 19.71 -0.60
C LEU A 133 8.45 20.59 -0.55
N ALA A 134 8.84 21.20 -1.66
CA ALA A 134 10.08 21.98 -1.73
C ALA A 134 10.10 23.19 -0.79
N THR A 135 8.94 23.63 -0.30
CA THR A 135 8.80 24.74 0.66
C THR A 135 8.91 24.31 2.12
N LEU A 136 8.91 23.00 2.42
CA LEU A 136 9.11 22.54 3.79
C LEU A 136 10.57 22.67 4.21
N ASP A 137 10.77 23.26 5.38
CA ASP A 137 12.08 23.29 6.03
C ASP A 137 12.68 21.87 6.10
N HIS A 138 14.00 21.81 5.91
CA HIS A 138 14.81 20.60 5.97
C HIS A 138 14.68 19.62 4.80
N ILE A 139 13.80 19.87 3.82
CA ILE A 139 13.83 19.13 2.55
C ILE A 139 15.03 19.61 1.73
N GLN A 140 15.93 18.69 1.38
CA GLN A 140 17.14 18.98 0.63
C GLN A 140 16.94 18.83 -0.88
N SER A 141 16.22 17.78 -1.29
CA SER A 141 15.98 17.47 -2.70
C SER A 141 14.85 16.46 -2.85
N THR A 142 14.22 16.47 -4.02
CA THR A 142 13.19 15.50 -4.40
C THR A 142 13.47 14.87 -5.77
N THR A 143 13.16 13.58 -5.93
CA THR A 143 13.15 12.90 -7.24
C THR A 143 11.78 12.28 -7.48
N THR A 144 11.12 12.66 -8.57
CA THR A 144 9.75 12.18 -8.88
C THR A 144 9.79 11.11 -9.97
N HIS A 145 9.16 9.96 -9.68
CA HIS A 145 8.97 8.85 -10.60
C HIS A 145 7.49 8.66 -10.88
N PHE A 146 7.06 8.90 -12.12
CA PHE A 146 5.67 8.66 -12.52
C PHE A 146 5.42 7.17 -12.74
N MET A 147 4.32 6.67 -12.20
CA MET A 147 3.97 5.27 -12.31
C MET A 147 3.31 5.00 -13.67
N LEU A 148 4.03 4.29 -14.55
CA LEU A 148 3.54 3.99 -15.90
C LEU A 148 2.54 2.83 -15.91
N LYS A 149 2.83 1.76 -15.16
CA LYS A 149 1.99 0.57 -15.05
C LYS A 149 2.20 -0.11 -13.71
N LYS A 150 1.11 -0.49 -13.04
CA LYS A 150 1.14 -1.42 -11.90
C LYS A 150 0.93 -2.83 -12.41
N TYR A 151 1.87 -3.73 -12.15
CA TYR A 151 1.73 -5.16 -12.47
C TYR A 151 1.08 -5.95 -11.34
N LYS A 152 1.37 -5.56 -10.10
CA LYS A 152 0.88 -6.19 -8.88
C LYS A 152 0.80 -5.14 -7.78
N ASP A 153 -0.23 -5.21 -6.95
CA ASP A 153 -0.42 -4.30 -5.82
C ASP A 153 -0.99 -5.09 -4.63
N ASN A 154 -0.38 -4.96 -3.44
CA ASN A 154 -0.74 -5.69 -2.21
C ASN A 154 -1.05 -7.18 -2.41
N GLY A 155 -0.16 -7.91 -3.09
CA GLY A 155 -0.35 -9.34 -3.33
C GLY A 155 -1.25 -9.70 -4.53
N ILE A 156 -1.98 -8.74 -5.10
CA ILE A 156 -2.96 -8.94 -6.17
C ILE A 156 -2.38 -8.51 -7.53
N ILE A 157 -2.42 -9.40 -8.51
CA ILE A 157 -1.98 -9.11 -9.90
C ILE A 157 -3.00 -8.20 -10.57
N LEU A 158 -2.55 -7.11 -11.17
CA LEU A 158 -3.39 -6.11 -11.83
C LEU A 158 -3.34 -6.30 -13.35
N GLY A 159 -4.52 -6.46 -13.97
CA GLY A 159 -4.69 -6.76 -15.39
C GLY A 159 -4.39 -8.22 -15.72
N GLN A 160 -5.31 -8.91 -16.39
CA GLN A 160 -4.95 -10.12 -17.12
C GLN A 160 -4.06 -9.72 -18.30
N MET A 161 -3.10 -10.57 -18.67
CA MET A 161 -2.50 -10.45 -20.01
C MET A 161 -3.64 -10.63 -21.01
N GLU A 162 -4.16 -9.54 -21.60
CA GLU A 162 -4.86 -9.68 -22.86
C GLU A 162 -3.85 -10.32 -23.83
N GLU A 163 -4.22 -11.46 -24.41
CA GLU A 163 -3.44 -12.07 -25.48
C GLU A 163 -3.21 -10.99 -26.53
N VAL A 164 -1.98 -10.46 -26.62
CA VAL A 164 -1.62 -9.48 -27.64
C VAL A 164 -1.84 -10.19 -28.97
N PRO A 165 -2.81 -9.78 -29.81
CA PRO A 165 -2.96 -10.35 -31.13
C PRO A 165 -1.64 -10.14 -31.85
N ARG A 166 -1.04 -11.21 -32.38
CA ARG A 166 0.22 -11.09 -33.12
C ARG A 166 0.05 -10.02 -34.18
N LEU A 167 0.83 -8.94 -34.09
CA LEU A 167 0.86 -7.93 -35.13
C LEU A 167 1.27 -8.63 -36.44
N PRO A 168 0.48 -8.52 -37.52
CA PRO A 168 0.91 -9.03 -38.81
C PRO A 168 2.14 -8.21 -39.23
N VAL A 169 3.30 -8.85 -39.22
CA VAL A 169 4.49 -8.31 -39.87
C VAL A 169 4.21 -8.29 -41.37
N SER A 170 4.08 -7.09 -41.93
CA SER A 170 4.06 -6.92 -43.39
C SER A 170 5.46 -7.20 -43.94
N PRO A 171 5.60 -8.01 -45.01
CA PRO A 171 6.87 -8.36 -45.62
C PRO A 171 7.55 -7.18 -46.34
#